data_AF-A0A6G0FM19-F1
#
_entry.id   AF-A0A6G0FM19-F1
#
_cell.length_a   1.000
_cell.length_b   1.000
_cell.length_c   1.000
_cell.angle_alpha   90.00
_cell.angle_beta   90.00
_cell.angle_gamma   90.00
#
_symmetry.space_group_name_H-M   'P 1'
#
loop_
_entity.id
_entity.type
_entity.pdbx_description
1 polymer ?
#
loop_
_entity_poly.entity_id
_entity_poly.type
_entity_poly.pdbx_seq_one_letter_code
_entity_poly.pdbx_strand_id
1 'polypeptide(L)'
;MSAKKVPGQTAKEPLHRTVSEPRNKKNRAAAVKQCKRYWGPNYTNGGKECDEYPFASTYEGAAEVDYDPEAKKFNFSAKPIPGDDNQAGGLILKSYYAKNRIIDGLNDGFIVKIVT
;
A
#
# COMPACT_ATOMS: atom_id res chain seq x y z
N MET A 1 -7.85 -19.89 -6.68
CA MET A 1 -7.33 -18.66 -6.05
C MET A 1 -8.49 -17.68 -5.93
N SER A 2 -9.08 -17.50 -4.74
CA SER A 2 -10.12 -16.48 -4.57
C SER A 2 -9.49 -15.12 -4.87
N ALA A 3 -10.02 -14.38 -5.84
CA ALA A 3 -9.53 -13.05 -6.15
C ALA A 3 -9.60 -12.19 -4.88
N LYS A 4 -8.47 -11.62 -4.45
CA LYS A 4 -8.45 -10.69 -3.32
C LYS A 4 -9.33 -9.50 -3.69
N LYS A 5 -10.20 -9.10 -2.77
CA LYS A 5 -11.00 -7.87 -2.90
C LYS A 5 -10.25 -6.78 -2.15
N VAL A 6 -9.23 -6.24 -2.79
CA VAL A 6 -8.36 -5.22 -2.20
C VAL A 6 -9.06 -3.87 -2.33
N PRO A 7 -9.14 -3.05 -1.26
CA PRO A 7 -9.84 -1.77 -1.29
C PRO A 7 -9.15 -0.74 -2.20
N GLY A 8 -9.81 0.40 -2.38
CA GLY A 8 -9.36 1.56 -3.13
C GLY A 8 -9.93 1.69 -4.53
N GLN A 9 -10.72 0.73 -5.02
CA GLN A 9 -11.28 0.78 -6.38
C GLN A 9 -12.66 1.45 -6.45
N THR A 10 -13.38 1.53 -5.34
CA THR A 10 -14.76 2.06 -5.29
C THR A 10 -14.94 3.00 -4.11
N ALA A 11 -15.91 3.92 -4.20
CA ALA A 11 -16.22 4.84 -3.11
C ALA A 11 -16.78 4.16 -1.85
N LYS A 12 -17.22 2.89 -1.94
CA LYS A 12 -17.68 2.11 -0.78
C LYS A 12 -16.53 1.53 0.03
N GLU A 13 -15.40 1.32 -0.63
CA GLU A 13 -14.18 0.75 -0.05
C GLU A 13 -12.99 1.62 -0.50
N PRO A 14 -12.95 2.92 -0.12
CA PRO A 14 -11.85 3.81 -0.52
C PRO A 14 -10.58 3.49 0.29
N LEU A 15 -9.48 4.14 -0.08
CA LEU A 15 -8.28 4.19 0.76
C LEU A 15 -8.30 5.44 1.62
N HIS A 16 -7.77 5.33 2.83
CA HIS A 16 -7.65 6.45 3.75
C HIS A 16 -6.19 6.69 4.08
N ARG A 17 -5.71 7.92 3.92
CA ARG A 17 -4.34 8.28 4.24
C ARG A 17 -4.09 8.17 5.74
N THR A 18 -2.92 7.66 6.13
CA THR A 18 -2.37 7.82 7.48
C THR A 18 -0.99 8.49 7.46
N VAL A 19 -0.74 9.40 8.40
CA VAL A 19 0.58 10.01 8.60
C VAL A 19 1.37 9.35 9.73
N SER A 20 0.80 8.32 10.36
CA SER A 20 1.45 7.57 11.43
C SER A 20 2.70 6.83 10.91
N GLU A 21 3.88 7.37 11.22
CA GLU A 21 5.15 6.73 10.86
C GLU A 21 5.26 5.29 11.39
N PRO A 22 4.87 4.97 12.66
CA PRO A 22 4.88 3.60 13.14
C PRO A 22 3.99 2.66 12.31
N ARG A 23 2.78 3.09 11.94
CA ARG A 23 1.87 2.30 11.11
C ARG A 23 2.44 2.10 9.71
N ASN A 24 2.98 3.16 9.10
CA ASN A 24 3.59 3.11 7.78
C ASN A 24 4.79 2.15 7.73
N LYS A 25 5.58 2.06 8.81
CA LYS A 25 6.68 1.09 8.93
C LYS A 25 6.16 -0.35 9.03
N LYS A 26 5.09 -0.58 9.79
CA LYS A 26 4.46 -1.91 9.91
C LYS A 26 3.86 -2.39 8.59
N ASN A 27 3.17 -1.52 7.86
CA ASN A 27 2.67 -1.82 6.52
C ASN A 27 3.81 -2.29 5.60
N ARG A 28 4.88 -1.48 5.46
CA ARG A 28 6.06 -1.85 4.68
C ARG A 28 6.66 -3.18 5.12
N ALA A 29 6.81 -3.39 6.42
CA ALA A 29 7.39 -4.63 6.95
C ALA A 29 6.55 -5.87 6.59
N ALA A 30 5.21 -5.75 6.65
CA ALA A 30 4.29 -6.82 6.27
C ALA A 30 4.36 -7.13 4.77
N ALA A 31 4.43 -6.11 3.91
CA ALA A 31 4.63 -6.28 2.47
C ALA A 31 5.99 -6.89 2.13
N VAL A 32 7.08 -6.38 2.72
CA VAL A 32 8.44 -6.90 2.55
C VAL A 32 8.54 -8.36 2.96
N LYS A 33 7.81 -8.80 4.00
CA LYS A 33 7.74 -10.22 4.38
C LYS A 33 7.17 -11.07 3.24
N GLN A 34 6.18 -10.58 2.50
CA GLN A 34 5.67 -11.30 1.32
C GLN A 34 6.65 -11.22 0.14
N CYS A 35 7.31 -10.07 -0.08
CA CYS A 35 8.36 -9.96 -1.10
C CYS A 35 9.49 -10.98 -0.89
N LYS A 36 9.96 -11.12 0.35
CA LYS A 36 10.96 -12.14 0.71
C LYS A 36 10.43 -13.56 0.54
N ARG A 37 9.17 -13.80 0.90
CA ARG A 37 8.54 -15.13 0.81
C ARG A 37 8.41 -15.64 -0.62
N TYR A 38 7.99 -14.79 -1.56
CA TYR A 38 7.65 -15.23 -2.92
C TYR A 38 8.76 -14.97 -3.96
N TRP A 39 9.65 -14.01 -3.72
CA TRP A 39 10.75 -13.67 -4.65
C TRP A 39 12.15 -13.90 -4.04
N GLY A 40 12.21 -14.37 -2.80
CA GLY A 40 13.46 -14.67 -2.10
C GLY A 40 14.07 -13.46 -1.38
N PRO A 41 15.09 -13.68 -0.52
CA PRO A 41 15.74 -12.61 0.24
C PRO A 41 16.46 -11.59 -0.64
N ASN A 42 16.87 -12.00 -1.84
CA ASN A 42 17.61 -11.17 -2.81
C ASN A 42 16.68 -10.47 -3.82
N TYR A 43 15.39 -10.31 -3.51
CA TYR A 43 14.41 -9.70 -4.42
C TYR A 43 14.79 -8.27 -4.85
N THR A 44 15.64 -7.61 -4.08
CA THR A 44 16.15 -6.26 -4.34
C THR A 44 17.28 -6.21 -5.37
N ASN A 45 17.82 -7.38 -5.78
CA ASN A 45 18.86 -7.45 -6.80
C ASN A 45 18.42 -6.78 -8.11
N GLY A 46 19.35 -6.03 -8.71
CA GLY A 46 19.05 -5.23 -9.90
C GLY A 46 18.26 -3.95 -9.59
N GLY A 47 18.40 -3.41 -8.38
CA GLY A 47 17.81 -2.12 -8.01
C GLY A 47 16.30 -2.16 -7.83
N LYS A 48 15.75 -3.28 -7.37
CA LYS A 48 14.30 -3.42 -7.15
C LYS A 48 13.89 -3.08 -5.73
N GLU A 49 12.66 -2.62 -5.58
CA GLU A 49 12.02 -2.36 -4.30
C GLU A 49 10.68 -3.10 -4.21
N CYS A 50 10.23 -3.40 -2.98
CA CYS A 50 8.95 -4.05 -2.76
C CYS A 50 7.85 -2.99 -2.83
N ASP A 51 7.13 -2.94 -3.94
CA ASP A 51 5.89 -2.16 -4.08
C ASP A 51 4.75 -2.86 -3.36
N GLU A 52 3.80 -2.08 -2.82
CA GLU A 52 2.68 -2.56 -2.04
C GLU A 52 1.38 -1.82 -2.36
N TYR A 53 0.29 -2.58 -2.45
CA TYR A 53 -1.06 -2.04 -2.60
C TYR A 53 -2.05 -2.81 -1.72
N PRO A 54 -2.79 -2.17 -0.81
CA PRO A 54 -2.86 -0.72 -0.59
C PRO A 54 -1.56 -0.12 -0.06
N PHE A 55 -1.36 1.18 -0.27
CA PHE A 55 -0.08 1.84 -0.02
C PHE A 55 0.29 1.84 1.46
N ALA A 56 1.59 1.83 1.79
CA ALA A 56 2.05 1.92 3.19
C ALA A 56 1.48 3.10 3.96
N SER A 57 1.19 4.20 3.27
CA SER A 57 0.63 5.43 3.81
C SER A 57 -0.90 5.41 3.93
N THR A 58 -1.51 4.22 3.97
CA THR A 58 -2.96 4.05 4.11
C THR A 58 -3.34 3.18 5.29
N TYR A 59 -4.56 3.38 5.81
CA TYR A 59 -5.11 2.55 6.88
C TYR A 59 -5.26 1.09 6.43
N GLU A 60 -5.61 0.89 5.17
CA GLU A 60 -5.85 -0.42 4.52
C GLU A 60 -4.54 -1.12 4.08
N GLY A 61 -3.38 -0.59 4.46
CA GLY A 61 -2.08 -1.15 4.11
C GLY A 61 -1.86 -2.58 4.65
N ALA A 62 -0.73 -3.20 4.28
CA ALA A 62 -0.50 -4.63 4.52
C ALA A 62 -0.56 -5.12 5.98
N ALA A 63 -0.48 -4.22 6.97
CA ALA A 63 -0.61 -4.52 8.39
C ALA A 63 -1.99 -4.14 8.99
N GLU A 64 -3.01 -3.89 8.15
CA GLU A 64 -4.37 -3.53 8.59
C GLU A 64 -4.94 -4.47 9.67
N VAL A 65 -4.71 -5.78 9.53
CA VAL A 65 -5.16 -6.81 10.48
C VAL A 65 -4.62 -6.67 11.90
N ASP A 66 -3.56 -5.89 12.11
CA ASP A 66 -3.03 -5.60 13.44
C ASP A 66 -3.82 -4.47 14.14
N TYR A 67 -4.69 -3.78 13.41
CA TYR A 67 -5.44 -2.60 13.84
C TYR A 67 -6.96 -2.79 13.71
N ASP A 68 -7.40 -3.65 12.81
CA ASP A 68 -8.81 -3.97 12.57
C ASP A 68 -9.01 -5.50 12.65
N PRO A 69 -9.76 -6.00 13.65
CA PRO A 69 -10.02 -7.43 13.80
C PRO A 69 -10.91 -8.02 12.69
N GLU A 70 -11.67 -7.19 11.97
CA GLU A 70 -12.52 -7.60 10.85
C GLU A 70 -11.76 -7.63 9.52
N ALA A 71 -10.57 -7.01 9.47
CA ALA A 71 -9.77 -6.97 8.28
C ALA A 71 -9.32 -8.37 7.82
N LYS A 72 -9.38 -8.58 6.51
CA LYS A 72 -9.04 -9.86 5.91
C LYS A 72 -7.52 -10.05 5.86
N LYS A 73 -7.03 -11.12 6.50
CA LYS A 73 -5.62 -11.53 6.43
C LYS A 73 -5.14 -11.65 4.98
N PHE A 74 -3.96 -11.07 4.74
CA PHE A 74 -3.28 -11.06 3.44
C PHE A 74 -4.07 -10.37 2.31
N ASN A 75 -4.97 -9.42 2.61
CA ASN A 75 -5.74 -8.68 1.61
C ASN A 75 -4.98 -7.49 0.98
N PHE A 76 -3.75 -7.75 0.56
CA PHE A 76 -2.89 -6.78 -0.13
C PHE A 76 -2.08 -7.48 -1.24
N SER A 77 -1.50 -6.69 -2.12
CA SER A 77 -0.50 -7.09 -3.09
C SER A 77 0.86 -6.56 -2.65
N ALA A 78 1.91 -7.35 -2.91
CA ALA A 78 3.29 -6.91 -2.80
C ALA A 78 4.02 -7.42 -4.05
N LYS A 79 4.90 -6.63 -4.66
CA LYS A 79 5.64 -7.06 -5.85
C LYS A 79 6.97 -6.30 -5.95
N PRO A 80 8.11 -6.99 -6.20
CA PRO A 80 9.33 -6.32 -6.58
C PRO A 80 9.20 -5.64 -7.95
N ILE A 81 9.43 -4.33 -7.99
CA ILE A 81 9.48 -3.51 -9.22
C ILE A 81 10.79 -2.69 -9.24
N PRO A 82 11.22 -2.14 -10.39
CA PRO A 82 12.37 -1.24 -10.44
C PRO A 82 12.24 -0.09 -9.43
N GLY A 83 13.30 0.19 -8.68
CA GLY A 83 13.31 1.16 -7.60
C GLY A 83 13.00 2.58 -8.09
N ASP A 84 13.53 2.98 -9.23
CA ASP A 84 13.27 4.30 -9.81
C ASP A 84 11.77 4.52 -10.09
N ASP A 85 11.10 3.51 -10.65
CA ASP A 85 9.64 3.55 -10.90
C ASP A 85 8.85 3.61 -9.58
N ASN A 86 9.27 2.80 -8.59
CA ASN A 86 8.62 2.76 -7.28
C ASN A 86 8.72 4.11 -6.55
N GLN A 87 9.91 4.71 -6.57
CA GLN A 87 10.18 6.01 -5.95
C GLN A 87 9.42 7.13 -6.67
N ALA A 88 9.38 7.12 -8.01
CA ALA A 88 8.60 8.06 -8.80
C ALA A 88 7.10 7.97 -8.45
N GLY A 89 6.55 6.75 -8.36
CA GLY A 89 5.17 6.50 -7.92
C GLY A 89 4.90 7.06 -6.52
N GLY A 90 5.83 6.83 -5.58
CA GLY A 90 5.74 7.38 -4.22
C GLY A 90 5.76 8.91 -4.17
N LEU A 91 6.56 9.57 -5.01
CA LEU A 91 6.60 11.03 -5.12
C LEU A 91 5.30 11.61 -5.70
N ILE A 92 4.72 10.93 -6.69
CA ILE A 92 3.42 11.30 -7.27
C ILE A 92 2.32 11.18 -6.22
N LEU A 93 2.27 10.06 -5.47
CA LEU A 93 1.29 9.85 -4.41
C LEU A 93 1.43 10.91 -3.29
N LYS A 94 2.65 11.22 -2.86
CA LYS A 94 2.91 12.29 -1.89
C LYS A 94 2.42 13.66 -2.40
N SER A 95 2.66 13.94 -3.68
CA SER A 95 2.18 15.16 -4.33
C SER A 95 0.66 15.20 -4.44
N TYR A 96 0.01 14.07 -4.71
CA TYR A 96 -1.45 13.93 -4.73
C TYR A 96 -2.05 14.27 -3.36
N TYR A 97 -1.51 13.70 -2.28
CA TYR A 97 -1.95 14.03 -0.93
C TYR A 97 -1.82 15.52 -0.61
N ALA A 98 -0.70 16.14 -0.99
CA ALA A 98 -0.47 17.55 -0.72
C ALA A 98 -1.40 18.47 -1.54
N LYS A 99 -1.52 18.22 -2.85
CA LYS A 99 -2.30 19.08 -3.76
C LYS A 99 -3.79 19.02 -3.51
N ASN A 100 -4.31 17.85 -3.14
CA ASN A 100 -5.74 17.64 -2.84
C ASN A 100 -6.06 17.79 -1.35
N ARG A 101 -5.06 18.15 -0.53
CA ARG A 101 -5.19 18.32 0.93
C ARG A 101 -5.78 17.09 1.62
N ILE A 102 -5.43 15.89 1.14
CA ILE A 102 -5.90 14.65 1.73
C ILE A 102 -5.41 14.58 3.18
N ILE A 103 -6.32 14.58 4.14
CA ILE A 103 -5.98 14.58 5.56
C ILE A 103 -5.78 13.17 6.10
N ASP A 104 -5.16 13.06 7.29
CA ASP A 104 -5.14 11.80 8.02
C ASP A 104 -6.54 11.52 8.61
N GLY A 105 -7.01 10.29 8.45
CA GLY A 105 -8.24 9.78 9.07
C GLY A 105 -9.20 9.11 8.09
N LEU A 106 -10.25 8.51 8.65
CA LEU A 106 -11.23 7.69 7.89
C LEU A 106 -12.34 8.51 7.21
N ASN A 107 -12.31 9.83 7.33
CA ASN A 107 -13.34 10.71 6.78
C ASN A 107 -12.96 11.32 5.41
N ASP A 108 -11.74 11.07 4.93
CA ASP A 108 -11.21 11.61 3.68
C ASP A 108 -10.66 10.47 2.81
N GLY A 109 -11.60 9.78 2.16
CA GLY A 109 -11.33 8.62 1.32
C GLY A 109 -10.98 9.01 -0.11
N PHE A 110 -10.01 8.31 -0.70
CA PHE A 110 -9.68 8.44 -2.12
C PHE A 110 -9.71 7.08 -2.82
N ILE A 111 -9.92 7.10 -4.14
CA ILE A 111 -9.93 5.90 -4.98
C ILE A 111 -8.76 5.93 -5.97
N VAL A 112 -8.27 4.75 -6.33
CA VAL A 112 -7.25 4.53 -7.34
C VAL A 112 -7.90 3.84 -8.53
N LYS A 113 -7.87 4.51 -9.68
CA LYS A 113 -8.33 3.97 -10.95
C LYS A 113 -7.15 3.80 -11.89
N ILE A 114 -6.93 2.58 -12.35
CA ILE A 114 -5.98 2.31 -13.43
C ILE A 114 -6.67 2.66 -14.74
N VAL A 115 -6.07 3.57 -15.51
CA VAL A 115 -6.52 3.94 -16.85
C VAL A 115 -5.57 3.29 -17.86
N THR A 116 -6.14 2.71 -18.92
CA THR A 116 -5.43 2.07 -20.03
C THR A 116 -5.77 2.79 -21.32
#